data_AF-A0A7W7DVH8-F1
#
_entry.id   AF-A0A7W7DVH8-F1
#
_cell.length_a   1.000
_cell.length_b   1.000
_cell.length_c   1.000
_cell.angle_alpha   90.00
_cell.angle_beta   90.00
_cell.angle_gamma   90.00
#
_symmetry.space_group_name_H-M   'P 1'
#
loop_
_entity.id
_entity.type
_entity.pdbx_description
1 polymer ?
#
loop_
_entity_poly.entity_id
_entity_poly.type
_entity_poly.pdbx_seq_one_letter_code
_entity_poly.pdbx_strand_id
1 'polypeptide(L)'
;MQDLADRLDRLCRLLGGGELARRAREYGVAEHLERVLDAVRSGTDPERVRDDLEALDEGFARHGIDGLTTRTRAYRPLSGTVGHPVLRGWVCPAAQRCSRFTQLDTGAPGGDADPVCEALATPLVRVEIPL
;
A
#
# COMPACT_ATOMS: atom_id res chain seq x y z
N MET A 1 6.49 17.62 -3.30
CA MET A 1 7.80 17.00 -3.61
C MET A 1 8.31 16.36 -2.34
N GLN A 2 8.56 15.05 -2.36
CA GLN A 2 9.25 14.39 -1.25
C GLN A 2 10.74 14.68 -1.30
N ASP A 3 11.36 14.67 -0.12
CA ASP A 3 12.80 14.83 -0.01
C ASP A 3 13.55 13.62 -0.61
N LEU A 4 14.71 13.86 -1.22
CA LEU A 4 15.52 12.80 -1.82
C LEU A 4 16.00 11.80 -0.77
N ALA A 5 16.36 12.27 0.43
CA ALA A 5 16.78 11.38 1.51
C ALA A 5 15.64 10.45 1.96
N ASP A 6 14.39 10.94 1.99
CA ASP A 6 13.22 10.13 2.31
C ASP A 6 13.00 8.99 1.29
N ARG A 7 13.18 9.28 -0.02
CA ARG A 7 13.05 8.27 -1.09
C ARG A 7 14.15 7.21 -0.97
N LEU A 8 15.39 7.63 -0.70
CA LEU A 8 16.53 6.73 -0.56
C LEU A 8 16.44 5.86 0.69
N ASP A 9 16.02 6.39 1.85
CA ASP A 9 15.76 5.60 3.06
C ASP A 9 14.75 4.48 2.78
N ARG A 10 13.66 4.80 2.08
CA ARG A 10 12.65 3.81 1.68
C ARG A 10 13.21 2.75 0.76
N LEU A 11 13.96 3.15 -0.27
CA LEU A 11 14.62 2.21 -1.19
C LEU A 11 15.56 1.27 -0.43
N CYS A 12 16.37 1.78 0.49
CA CYS A 12 17.29 1.00 1.32
C CYS A 12 16.57 -0.05 2.17
N ARG A 13 15.41 0.29 2.76
CA ARG A 13 14.59 -0.68 3.51
C ARG A 13 14.06 -1.81 2.64
N LEU A 14 13.66 -1.50 1.41
CA LEU A 14 13.16 -2.49 0.44
C LEU A 14 14.26 -3.42 -0.08
N LEU A 15 15.51 -2.93 -0.15
CA LEU A 15 16.67 -3.72 -0.58
C LEU A 15 17.09 -4.79 0.44
N GLY A 16 16.86 -4.56 1.73
CA GLY A 16 17.30 -5.47 2.81
C GLY A 16 16.78 -6.90 2.71
N GLY A 17 15.71 -7.15 1.94
CA GLY A 17 15.12 -8.48 1.73
C GLY A 17 15.49 -9.16 0.41
N GLY A 18 16.26 -8.52 -0.48
CA GLY A 18 16.62 -9.06 -1.82
C GLY A 18 15.47 -9.19 -2.83
N GLU A 19 14.22 -9.19 -2.36
CA GLU A 19 13.00 -9.28 -3.18
C GLU A 19 12.87 -8.11 -4.17
N LEU A 20 13.31 -6.90 -3.78
CA LEU A 20 13.28 -5.75 -4.68
C LEU A 20 14.15 -5.98 -5.92
N ALA A 21 15.39 -6.43 -5.74
CA ALA A 21 16.31 -6.69 -6.84
C ALA A 21 15.80 -7.83 -7.75
N ARG A 22 15.14 -8.83 -7.17
CA ARG A 22 14.48 -9.90 -7.93
C ARG A 22 13.36 -9.34 -8.82
N ARG A 23 12.45 -8.55 -8.25
CA ARG A 23 11.34 -7.92 -8.99
C ARG A 23 11.83 -6.91 -10.03
N ALA A 24 12.86 -6.14 -9.73
CA ALA A 24 13.43 -5.20 -10.68
C ALA A 24 13.93 -5.90 -11.95
N ARG A 25 14.52 -7.10 -11.82
CA ARG A 25 14.89 -7.93 -12.98
C ARG A 25 13.68 -8.49 -13.71
N GLU A 26 12.68 -8.99 -12.97
CA GLU A 26 11.43 -9.53 -13.53
C GLU A 26 10.67 -8.48 -14.35
N TYR A 27 10.70 -7.22 -13.92
CA TYR A 27 10.03 -6.10 -14.57
C TYR A 27 10.93 -5.33 -15.55
N GLY A 28 12.18 -5.76 -15.77
CA GLY A 28 13.09 -5.14 -16.72
C GLY A 28 13.59 -3.74 -16.32
N VAL A 29 13.58 -3.41 -15.02
CA VAL A 29 13.97 -2.09 -14.47
C VAL A 29 15.22 -2.16 -13.57
N ALA A 30 15.92 -3.30 -13.58
CA ALA A 30 17.12 -3.53 -12.78
C ALA A 30 18.24 -2.51 -13.05
N GLU A 31 18.37 -2.05 -14.31
CA GLU A 31 19.38 -1.06 -14.68
C GLU A 31 19.17 0.27 -13.94
N HIS A 32 17.93 0.73 -13.80
CA HIS A 32 17.63 1.95 -13.03
C HIS A 32 17.97 1.77 -11.54
N LEU A 33 17.69 0.61 -10.98
CA LEU A 33 18.04 0.30 -9.59
C LEU A 33 19.57 0.30 -9.38
N GLU A 34 20.32 -0.28 -10.31
CA GLU A 34 21.78 -0.31 -10.28
C GLU A 34 22.38 1.09 -10.40
N ARG A 35 21.85 1.92 -11.32
CA ARG A 35 22.26 3.33 -11.48
C ARG A 35 22.03 4.16 -10.21
N VAL A 36 20.89 4.02 -9.54
CA VAL A 36 20.63 4.68 -8.25
C VAL A 36 21.67 4.26 -7.21
N LEU A 37 21.94 2.95 -7.09
CA LEU A 37 22.88 2.43 -6.11
C LEU A 37 24.31 2.89 -6.36
N ASP A 38 24.74 2.90 -7.61
CA ASP A 38 26.07 3.39 -7.97
C ASP A 38 26.18 4.89 -7.73
N ALA A 39 25.17 5.68 -8.12
CA ALA A 39 25.14 7.12 -7.88
C ALA A 39 25.22 7.49 -6.38
N VAL A 40 24.54 6.71 -5.52
CA VAL A 40 24.63 6.86 -4.06
C VAL A 40 26.03 6.55 -3.54
N ARG A 41 26.72 5.53 -4.08
CA ARG A 41 28.08 5.15 -3.66
C ARG A 41 29.14 6.14 -4.14
N SER A 42 29.00 6.66 -5.35
CA SER A 42 29.96 7.60 -5.95
C SER A 42 29.76 9.05 -5.51
N GLY A 43 28.69 9.36 -4.77
CA GLY A 43 28.39 10.73 -4.35
C GLY A 43 28.03 11.64 -5.52
N THR A 44 27.20 11.12 -6.44
CA THR A 44 26.81 11.81 -7.69
C THR A 44 25.79 12.93 -7.46
N ASP A 45 25.62 13.75 -8.50
CA ASP A 45 24.59 14.79 -8.63
C ASP A 45 23.20 14.31 -8.15
N PRO A 46 22.61 14.96 -7.13
CA PRO A 46 21.29 14.64 -6.60
C PRO A 46 20.17 14.61 -7.64
N GLU A 47 20.24 15.44 -8.69
CA GLU A 47 19.18 15.48 -9.71
C GLU A 47 19.17 14.20 -10.56
N ARG A 48 20.34 13.66 -10.92
CA ARG A 48 20.42 12.35 -11.59
C ARG A 48 19.83 11.23 -10.74
N VAL A 49 20.08 11.26 -9.43
CA VAL A 49 19.51 10.28 -8.51
C VAL A 49 17.98 10.39 -8.49
N ARG A 50 17.41 11.61 -8.53
CA ARG A 50 15.96 11.80 -8.63
C ARG A 50 15.41 11.24 -9.93
N ASP A 51 16.06 11.50 -11.06
CA ASP A 51 15.61 11.03 -12.37
C ASP A 51 15.59 9.50 -12.44
N ASP A 52 16.64 8.83 -11.95
CA ASP A 52 16.71 7.37 -11.91
C ASP A 52 15.67 6.77 -10.93
N LEU A 53 15.39 7.44 -9.80
CA LEU A 53 14.31 7.03 -8.88
C LEU A 53 12.92 7.19 -9.51
N GLU A 54 12.71 8.24 -10.31
CA GLU A 54 11.46 8.47 -11.05
C GLU A 54 11.25 7.37 -12.10
N ALA A 55 12.30 7.05 -12.87
CA ALA A 55 12.26 5.98 -13.86
C ALA A 55 12.01 4.61 -13.21
N LEU A 56 12.58 4.38 -12.03
CA LEU A 56 12.32 3.17 -11.24
C LEU A 56 10.85 3.09 -10.79
N ASP A 57 10.30 4.18 -10.25
CA ASP A 57 8.89 4.27 -9.85
C ASP A 57 7.95 4.04 -11.03
N GLU A 58 8.20 4.70 -12.16
CA GLU A 58 7.39 4.55 -13.39
C GLU A 58 7.45 3.12 -13.91
N GLY A 59 8.63 2.52 -13.91
CA GLY A 59 8.84 1.14 -14.31
C GLY A 59 8.02 0.16 -13.48
N PHE A 60 8.01 0.31 -12.15
CA PHE A 60 7.18 -0.50 -11.25
C PHE A 60 5.67 -0.20 -11.38
N ALA A 61 5.29 1.05 -11.64
CA ALA A 61 3.90 1.44 -11.81
C ALA A 61 3.24 0.76 -13.01
N ARG A 62 3.98 0.52 -14.10
CA ARG A 62 3.51 -0.27 -15.26
C ARG A 62 3.15 -1.72 -14.90
N HIS A 63 3.65 -2.23 -13.78
CA HIS A 63 3.34 -3.54 -13.22
C HIS A 63 2.40 -3.46 -12.00
N GLY A 64 1.72 -2.33 -11.80
CA GLY A 64 0.72 -2.14 -10.76
C GLY A 64 1.29 -1.84 -9.36
N ILE A 65 2.59 -1.57 -9.25
CA ILE A 65 3.23 -1.17 -8.00
C ILE A 65 3.51 0.32 -8.05
N ASP A 66 2.56 1.11 -7.55
CA ASP A 66 2.66 2.57 -7.52
C ASP A 66 3.34 3.08 -6.23
N GLY A 67 4.10 4.16 -6.36
CA GLY A 67 4.86 4.80 -5.29
C GLY A 67 5.78 3.84 -4.53
N LEU A 68 6.68 3.19 -5.28
CA LEU A 68 7.70 2.31 -4.70
C LEU A 68 8.61 3.13 -3.76
N THR A 69 9.14 4.25 -4.25
CA THR A 69 10.00 5.17 -3.50
C THR A 69 9.25 6.40 -3.01
N THR A 70 8.08 6.71 -3.59
CA THR A 70 7.23 7.80 -3.11
C THR A 70 6.24 7.35 -2.02
N ARG A 71 5.79 8.29 -1.19
CA ARG A 71 4.69 8.07 -0.25
C ARG A 71 3.39 8.03 -1.04
N THR A 72 3.01 6.85 -1.49
CA THR A 72 1.59 6.51 -1.59
C THR A 72 0.98 6.66 -0.18
N ARG A 73 -0.20 7.29 -0.08
CA ARG A 73 -0.86 7.64 1.19
C ARG A 73 -0.68 6.53 2.24
N ALA A 74 0.21 6.75 3.20
CA ALA A 74 0.39 5.81 4.28
C ALA A 74 -0.76 6.01 5.27
N TYR A 75 -1.53 4.94 5.52
CA TYR A 75 -2.46 4.94 6.63
C TYR A 75 -1.67 5.25 7.90
N ARG A 76 -2.02 6.34 8.58
CA ARG A 76 -1.51 6.66 9.90
C ARG A 76 -2.68 6.49 10.87
N PRO A 77 -2.61 5.52 11.80
CA PRO A 77 -3.61 5.45 12.86
C PRO A 77 -3.60 6.77 13.63
N LEU A 78 -4.79 7.22 14.06
CA LEU A 78 -4.93 8.41 14.90
C LEU A 78 -4.05 8.25 16.14
N SER A 79 -3.26 9.28 16.44
CA SER A 79 -2.41 9.30 17.63
C SER A 79 -3.28 9.11 18.88
N GLY A 80 -3.11 7.97 19.55
CA GLY A 80 -3.89 7.57 20.73
C GLY A 80 -4.53 6.17 20.66
N THR A 81 -4.58 5.52 19.49
CA THR A 81 -5.08 4.14 19.40
C THR A 81 -3.95 3.14 19.62
N VAL A 82 -3.88 2.56 20.81
CA VAL A 82 -3.02 1.40 21.11
C VAL A 82 -3.76 0.14 20.63
N GLY A 83 -3.36 -0.43 19.49
CA GLY A 83 -3.94 -1.68 18.99
C GLY A 83 -3.70 -1.90 17.49
N HIS A 84 -3.66 -3.18 17.08
CA HIS A 84 -3.67 -3.56 15.67
C HIS A 84 -4.99 -3.07 15.05
N PRO A 85 -4.96 -2.24 14.00
CA PRO A 85 -6.18 -1.75 13.38
C PRO A 85 -6.99 -2.96 12.87
N VAL A 86 -8.24 -3.05 13.31
CA VAL A 86 -9.21 -4.05 12.82
C VAL A 86 -10.31 -3.32 12.07
N LEU A 87 -10.54 -3.69 10.81
CA LEU A 87 -11.74 -3.29 10.11
C LEU A 87 -12.89 -4.16 10.59
N ARG A 88 -13.91 -3.51 11.16
CA ARG A 88 -15.17 -4.16 11.52
C ARG A 88 -16.22 -3.76 10.50
N GLY A 89 -16.94 -4.73 9.96
CA GLY A 89 -18.00 -4.45 9.01
C GLY A 89 -18.85 -5.67 8.68
N TRP A 90 -19.72 -5.48 7.70
CA TRP A 90 -20.71 -6.44 7.25
C TRP A 90 -20.44 -6.84 5.80
N VAL A 91 -20.47 -8.14 5.51
CA VAL A 91 -20.26 -8.70 4.18
C VAL A 91 -21.45 -9.56 3.74
N CYS A 92 -21.56 -9.77 2.43
CA CYS A 92 -22.60 -10.62 1.84
C CYS A 92 -22.47 -12.09 2.30
N PRO A 93 -23.57 -12.76 2.70
CA PRO A 93 -23.56 -14.18 3.09
C PRO A 93 -23.47 -15.13 1.89
N ALA A 94 -23.51 -14.64 0.65
CA ALA A 94 -23.48 -15.47 -0.55
C ALA A 94 -22.19 -16.29 -0.64
N ALA A 95 -22.30 -17.54 -1.10
CA ALA A 95 -21.14 -18.39 -1.36
C ALA A 95 -20.24 -17.87 -2.51
N GLN A 96 -20.79 -17.04 -3.39
CA GLN A 96 -20.06 -16.40 -4.48
C GLN A 96 -19.48 -15.05 -4.05
N ARG A 97 -18.30 -14.69 -4.58
CA ARG A 97 -17.58 -13.46 -4.20
C ARG A 97 -18.40 -12.22 -4.55
N CYS A 98 -18.99 -11.58 -3.54
CA CYS A 98 -19.58 -10.25 -3.63
C CYS A 98 -18.63 -9.24 -2.98
N SER A 99 -18.34 -8.12 -3.65
CA SER A 99 -17.43 -7.09 -3.16
C SER A 99 -18.08 -6.09 -2.19
N ARG A 100 -19.36 -6.26 -1.85
CA ARG A 100 -20.07 -5.36 -0.94
C ARG A 100 -19.52 -5.53 0.48
N PHE A 101 -19.01 -4.44 1.02
CA PHE A 101 -18.59 -4.28 2.41
C PHE A 101 -19.22 -3.02 2.98
N THR A 102 -19.88 -3.15 4.13
CA THR A 102 -20.45 -2.01 4.87
C THR A 102 -19.69 -1.87 6.18
N GLN A 103 -18.97 -0.76 6.36
CA GLN A 103 -18.18 -0.52 7.55
C GLN A 103 -19.09 -0.29 8.76
N LEU A 104 -18.70 -0.85 9.91
CA LEU A 104 -19.34 -0.56 11.20
C LEU A 104 -18.76 0.76 11.72
N ASP A 105 -19.54 1.84 11.72
CA ASP A 105 -19.10 3.13 12.27
C ASP A 105 -18.92 3.03 13.79
N THR A 106 -17.69 3.22 14.26
CA THR A 106 -17.30 3.05 15.67
C THR A 106 -17.78 4.16 16.61
N GLY A 107 -18.69 5.05 16.18
CA GLY A 107 -19.08 6.23 16.95
C GLY A 107 -20.45 6.85 16.67
N ALA A 108 -21.33 6.20 15.90
CA ALA A 108 -22.68 6.73 15.68
C ALA A 108 -23.66 6.15 16.72
N PRO A 109 -24.50 6.99 17.37
CA PRO A 109 -25.58 6.48 18.21
C PRO A 109 -26.67 5.84 17.35
N GLY A 110 -26.86 4.53 17.54
CA GLY A 110 -28.14 3.84 17.36
C GLY A 110 -28.68 3.76 15.94
N GLY A 111 -28.26 2.74 15.21
CA GLY A 111 -29.09 2.09 14.20
C GLY A 111 -29.06 0.59 14.46
N ASP A 112 -29.91 0.10 15.36
CA ASP A 112 -29.93 -1.30 15.85
C ASP A 112 -30.39 -2.35 14.83
N ALA A 113 -30.44 -2.02 13.53
CA ALA A 113 -30.85 -2.95 12.49
C ALA A 113 -29.63 -3.49 11.74
N ASP A 114 -29.40 -4.81 11.83
CA ASP A 114 -28.41 -5.50 11.00
C ASP A 114 -28.73 -5.25 9.51
N PRO A 115 -27.77 -4.77 8.71
CA PRO A 115 -28.00 -4.55 7.29
C PRO A 115 -28.33 -5.88 6.61
N VAL A 116 -29.25 -5.83 5.65
CA VAL A 116 -29.69 -7.02 4.90
C VAL A 116 -29.13 -7.01 3.48
N CYS A 117 -28.85 -8.19 2.94
CA CYS A 117 -28.68 -8.40 1.52
C CYS A 117 -30.06 -8.44 0.87
N GLU A 118 -30.41 -7.45 0.06
CA GLU A 118 -31.74 -7.34 -0.56
C GLU A 118 -31.97 -8.46 -1.58
N ALA A 119 -30.92 -8.93 -2.24
CA ALA A 119 -30.99 -10.05 -3.19
C ALA A 119 -31.28 -11.40 -2.54
N LEU A 120 -30.87 -11.59 -1.28
CA LEU A 120 -31.06 -12.85 -0.53
C LEU A 120 -32.08 -12.72 0.61
N ALA A 121 -32.62 -11.52 0.83
CA ALA A 121 -33.45 -11.16 1.98
C ALA A 121 -32.89 -11.66 3.32
N THR A 122 -31.55 -11.74 3.44
CA THR A 122 -30.84 -12.34 4.57
C THR A 122 -29.91 -11.30 5.21
N PRO A 123 -29.75 -11.26 6.55
CA PRO A 123 -28.79 -10.40 7.21
C PRO A 123 -27.37 -10.58 6.67
N LEU A 124 -26.62 -9.48 6.59
CA LEU A 124 -25.19 -9.53 6.29
C LEU A 124 -24.43 -10.20 7.45
N VAL A 125 -23.27 -10.76 7.14
CA VAL A 125 -22.40 -11.41 8.12
C VAL A 125 -21.40 -10.40 8.65
N ARG A 126 -21.30 -10.31 9.98
CA ARG A 126 -20.29 -9.47 10.64
C ARG A 126 -18.91 -10.12 10.53
N VAL A 127 -17.92 -9.33 10.12
CA VAL A 127 -16.52 -9.75 10.02
C VAL A 127 -15.60 -8.75 10.70
N GLU A 128 -14.50 -9.27 11.23
CA GLU A 128 -13.37 -8.48 11.70
C GLU A 128 -12.14 -8.86 10.87
N ILE A 129 -11.58 -7.88 10.15
CA ILE A 129 -10.45 -8.09 9.27
C ILE A 129 -9.25 -7.38 9.92
N PRO A 130 -8.23 -8.10 10.37
CA PRO A 130 -6.98 -7.47 10.80
C PRO A 130 -6.33 -6.78 9.59
N LEU A 131 -5.93 -5.52 9.77
CA LEU A 131 -5.22 -4.71 8.77
C LEU A 131 -3.70 -4.89 8.85
#